data_AF-A0A3D5AJB8-F1
#
_entry.id   AF-A0A3D5AJB8-F1
#
_cell.length_a   1.000
_cell.length_b   1.000
_cell.length_c   1.000
_cell.angle_alpha   90.00
_cell.angle_beta   90.00
_cell.angle_gamma   90.00
#
_symmetry.space_group_name_H-M   'P 1'
#
loop_
_entity.id
_entity.type
_entity.pdbx_description
1 polymer ?
#
loop_
_entity_poly.entity_id
_entity_poly.type
_entity_poly.pdbx_seq_one_letter_code
_entity_poly.pdbx_strand_id
1 'polypeptide(L)'
;MTTDPNGLVASTIAALESMPAVDRALSAAALIAAVQGEGDRRIARIRWGAITEMHDGGMTQEEIAAALATSPGTVDLALQSHRRSRSVPV
;
A
#
# COMPACT_ATOMS: atom_id res chain seq x y z
N MET A 1 -25.57 -7.24 17.27
CA MET A 1 -25.04 -6.78 15.97
C MET A 1 -23.67 -7.42 15.82
N THR A 2 -23.56 -8.48 15.02
CA THR A 2 -22.28 -9.15 14.77
C THR A 2 -21.52 -8.32 13.76
N THR A 3 -20.46 -7.64 14.20
CA THR A 3 -19.57 -6.89 13.33
C THR A 3 -18.87 -7.89 12.42
N ASP A 4 -19.35 -8.03 11.19
CA ASP A 4 -18.76 -8.96 10.22
C ASP A 4 -17.32 -8.50 9.95
N PRO A 5 -16.30 -9.28 10.35
CA PRO A 5 -14.91 -8.86 10.22
C PRO A 5 -14.54 -8.63 8.76
N ASN A 6 -15.15 -9.38 7.84
CA ASN A 6 -14.92 -9.22 6.40
C ASN A 6 -15.53 -7.93 5.86
N GLY A 7 -16.67 -7.49 6.40
CA GLY A 7 -17.32 -6.23 6.05
C GLY A 7 -16.50 -5.00 6.46
N LEU A 8 -15.90 -5.04 7.66
CA LEU A 8 -15.00 -3.99 8.14
C LEU A 8 -13.72 -3.88 7.30
N VAL A 9 -13.14 -5.01 6.89
CA VAL A 9 -11.95 -5.02 6.02
C VAL A 9 -12.30 -4.44 4.65
N ALA A 10 -13.44 -4.81 4.07
CA ALA A 10 -13.90 -4.27 2.80
C ALA A 10 -14.15 -2.75 2.83
N SER A 11 -14.80 -2.23 3.88
CA SER A 11 -15.02 -0.79 4.04
C SER A 11 -13.71 -0.02 4.26
N THR A 12 -12.76 -0.62 4.98
CA THR A 12 -11.45 -0.01 5.23
C THR A 12 -10.64 0.08 3.93
N ILE A 13 -10.69 -0.96 3.09
CA ILE A 13 -10.05 -0.95 1.77
C ILE A 13 -10.66 0.14 0.86
N ALA A 14 -11.99 0.21 0.80
CA ALA A 14 -12.67 1.22 -0.01
C ALA A 14 -12.32 2.66 0.43
N ALA A 15 -12.16 2.88 1.74
CA ALA A 15 -11.71 4.16 2.26
C ALA A 15 -10.28 4.50 1.81
N LEU A 16 -9.35 3.53 1.85
CA LEU A 16 -7.97 3.73 1.39
C LEU A 16 -7.87 4.08 -0.10
N GLU A 17 -8.67 3.43 -0.94
CA GLU A 17 -8.65 3.67 -2.40
C GLU A 17 -9.04 5.11 -2.77
N SER A 18 -9.85 5.78 -1.94
CA SER A 18 -10.27 7.17 -2.14
C SER A 18 -9.26 8.23 -1.68
N MET A 19 -8.20 7.84 -0.97
CA MET A 19 -7.21 8.77 -0.40
C MET A 19 -6.15 9.21 -1.41
N PRO A 20 -5.51 10.38 -1.23
CA PRO A 20 -4.28 10.74 -1.93
C PRO A 20 -3.18 9.69 -1.70
N ALA A 21 -2.28 9.53 -2.68
CA ALA A 21 -1.30 8.43 -2.68
C ALA A 21 -0.40 8.38 -1.42
N VAL A 22 0.03 9.54 -0.91
CA VAL A 22 0.85 9.64 0.30
C VAL A 22 0.08 9.13 1.53
N ASP A 23 -1.13 9.65 1.75
CA ASP A 23 -1.99 9.27 2.88
C ASP A 23 -2.41 7.79 2.81
N ARG A 24 -2.67 7.30 1.60
CA ARG A 24 -2.99 5.89 1.33
C ARG A 24 -1.83 4.98 1.73
N ALA A 25 -0.59 5.33 1.36
CA ALA A 25 0.59 4.53 1.65
C ALA A 25 0.93 4.50 3.15
N LEU A 26 0.82 5.64 3.84
CA LEU A 26 1.01 5.73 5.29
C LEU A 26 -0.04 4.92 6.06
N SER A 27 -1.31 5.06 5.68
CA SER A 27 -2.42 4.34 6.32
C SER A 27 -2.32 2.83 6.09
N ALA A 28 -1.92 2.40 4.88
CA ALA A 28 -1.66 1.00 4.58
C ALA A 28 -0.49 0.43 5.40
N ALA A 29 0.58 1.19 5.61
CA ALA A 29 1.71 0.77 6.44
C ALA A 29 1.29 0.57 7.91
N ALA A 30 0.49 1.49 8.46
CA ALA A 30 -0.04 1.38 9.82
C ALA A 30 -0.96 0.16 9.98
N LEU A 31 -1.81 -0.12 8.99
CA LEU A 31 -2.69 -1.31 8.97
C LEU A 31 -1.91 -2.63 8.90
N ILE A 32 -0.87 -2.72 8.07
CA ILE A 32 0.00 -3.90 8.01
C ILE A 32 0.68 -4.14 9.37
N ALA A 33 1.19 -3.07 10.00
CA ALA A 33 1.83 -3.18 11.32
C ALA A 33 0.84 -3.64 12.41
N ALA A 34 -0.44 -3.26 12.30
CA ALA A 34 -1.48 -3.62 13.25
C ALA A 34 -2.07 -5.03 13.04
N VAL A 35 -2.01 -5.58 11.82
CA VAL A 35 -2.65 -6.85 11.46
C VAL A 35 -1.59 -7.93 11.26
N GLN A 36 -1.39 -8.78 12.27
CA GLN A 36 -0.48 -9.94 12.21
C GLN A 36 -1.10 -11.13 11.45
N GLY A 37 -1.41 -10.98 10.14
CA GLY A 37 -1.76 -12.11 9.26
C GLY A 37 -2.93 -11.89 8.28
N GLU A 38 -2.95 -12.72 7.21
CA GLU A 38 -3.86 -12.89 6.04
C GLU A 38 -4.35 -11.63 5.28
N GLY A 39 -4.66 -10.51 5.95
CA GLY A 39 -4.97 -9.21 5.34
C GLY A 39 -3.77 -8.53 4.67
N ASP A 40 -2.57 -9.07 4.93
CA ASP A 40 -1.27 -8.51 4.57
C ASP A 40 -1.08 -8.34 3.06
N ARG A 41 -1.44 -9.33 2.23
CA ARG A 41 -1.19 -9.26 0.77
C ARG A 41 -2.02 -8.23 0.03
N ARG A 42 -3.25 -7.95 0.49
CA ARG A 42 -4.12 -6.97 -0.18
C ARG A 42 -3.72 -5.55 0.20
N ILE A 43 -3.43 -5.32 1.47
CA ILE A 43 -2.95 -4.03 1.97
C ILE A 43 -1.55 -3.73 1.43
N ALA A 44 -0.67 -4.74 1.32
CA ALA A 44 0.63 -4.60 0.68
C ALA A 44 0.51 -4.19 -0.79
N ARG A 45 -0.43 -4.78 -1.55
CA ARG A 45 -0.69 -4.37 -2.95
C ARG A 45 -1.18 -2.92 -3.06
N ILE A 46 -2.06 -2.47 -2.16
CA ILE A 46 -2.51 -1.07 -2.10
C ILE A 46 -1.31 -0.15 -1.85
N ARG A 47 -0.45 -0.50 -0.89
CA ARG A 47 0.77 0.24 -0.58
C ARG A 47 1.72 0.30 -1.78
N TRP A 48 1.94 -0.80 -2.49
CA TRP A 48 2.80 -0.84 -3.68
C TRP A 48 2.23 -0.01 -4.85
N GLY A 49 0.91 -0.05 -5.05
CA GLY A 49 0.22 0.78 -6.04
C GLY A 49 0.41 2.27 -5.75
N ALA A 50 0.19 2.70 -4.51
CA ALA A 50 0.40 4.08 -4.09
C ALA A 50 1.86 4.54 -4.29
N ILE A 51 2.84 3.69 -3.94
CA ILE A 51 4.26 3.97 -4.18
C ILE A 51 4.57 4.13 -5.68
N THR A 52 3.96 3.30 -6.53
CA THR A 52 4.12 3.40 -7.98
C THR A 52 3.49 4.69 -8.51
N GLU A 53 2.29 5.07 -8.05
CA GLU A 53 1.64 6.33 -8.42
C GLU A 53 2.50 7.55 -8.07
N MET A 54 3.14 7.57 -6.90
CA MET A 54 4.05 8.64 -6.50
C MET A 54 5.28 8.73 -7.42
N HIS A 55 5.86 7.58 -7.76
CA HIS A 55 7.01 7.51 -8.66
C HIS A 55 6.64 7.94 -10.09
N ASP A 56 5.50 7.48 -10.61
CA ASP A 56 5.00 7.85 -11.94
C ASP A 56 4.59 9.35 -12.00
N GLY A 57 4.23 9.94 -10.85
CA GLY A 57 4.03 11.37 -10.68
C GLY A 57 5.31 12.22 -10.65
N GLY A 58 6.48 11.58 -10.78
CA GLY A 58 7.78 12.25 -10.90
C GLY A 58 8.57 12.36 -9.61
N MET A 59 8.10 11.79 -8.49
CA MET A 59 8.88 11.74 -7.25
C MET A 59 10.00 10.71 -7.35
N THR A 60 11.18 11.06 -6.84
CA THR A 60 12.33 10.16 -6.69
C THR A 60 12.10 9.15 -5.56
N GLN A 61 12.87 8.05 -5.54
CA GLN A 61 12.74 7.04 -4.48
C GLN A 61 13.09 7.61 -3.10
N GLU A 62 14.04 8.55 -3.05
CA GLU A 62 14.48 9.27 -1.86
C GLU A 62 13.37 10.17 -1.31
N GLU A 63 12.67 10.90 -2.18
CA GLU A 63 11.54 11.76 -1.78
C GLU A 63 10.36 10.93 -1.26
N ILE A 64 10.06 9.80 -1.91
CA ILE A 64 9.02 8.88 -1.45
C ILE A 64 9.42 8.25 -0.11
N ALA A 65 10.68 7.84 0.05
CA ALA A 65 11.18 7.27 1.29
C ALA A 65 11.07 8.26 2.46
N ALA A 66 11.43 9.53 2.22
CA ALA A 66 11.28 10.60 3.20
C ALA A 66 9.80 10.84 3.54
N ALA A 67 8.93 10.93 2.54
CA ALA A 67 7.49 11.14 2.72
C ALA A 67 6.81 10.00 3.52
N LEU A 68 7.28 8.77 3.34
CA LEU A 68 6.75 7.58 4.01
C LEU A 68 7.51 7.16 5.27
N ALA A 69 8.48 7.97 5.71
CA ALA A 69 9.37 7.67 6.84
C ALA A 69 9.97 6.23 6.78
N THR A 70 10.43 5.84 5.59
CA THR A 70 10.97 4.50 5.31
C THR A 70 12.31 4.59 4.57
N SER A 71 12.93 3.45 4.25
CA SER A 71 14.19 3.43 3.50
C SER A 71 13.93 3.42 1.98
N PRO A 72 14.82 4.02 1.16
CA PRO A 72 14.74 3.93 -0.30
C PRO A 72 14.70 2.49 -0.80
N GLY A 73 15.43 1.57 -0.16
CA GLY A 73 15.38 0.13 -0.50
C GLY A 73 13.98 -0.50 -0.28
N THR A 74 13.19 0.00 0.67
CA THR A 74 11.80 -0.44 0.87
C THR A 74 10.89 0.05 -0.26
N VAL A 75 11.16 1.26 -0.77
CA VAL A 75 10.46 1.83 -1.93
C VAL A 75 10.81 1.04 -3.20
N ASP A 76 12.08 0.75 -3.44
CA ASP A 76 12.53 -0.07 -4.57
C ASP A 76 11.90 -1.47 -4.54
N LEU A 77 11.90 -2.13 -3.38
CA LEU A 77 11.26 -3.45 -3.22
C LEU A 77 9.75 -3.39 -3.52
N ALA A 78 9.06 -2.32 -3.12
CA ALA A 78 7.65 -2.12 -3.41
C ALA A 78 7.39 -1.93 -4.91
N LEU A 79 8.22 -1.14 -5.60
CA LEU A 79 8.13 -0.92 -7.05
C LEU A 79 8.36 -2.23 -7.83
N GLN A 80 9.38 -3.02 -7.45
CA GLN A 80 9.65 -4.32 -8.06
C GLN A 80 8.50 -5.31 -7.82
N SER A 81 7.95 -5.32 -6.61
CA SER A 81 6.83 -6.19 -6.24
C SER A 81 5.56 -5.83 -7.00
N HIS A 82 5.28 -4.54 -7.21
CA HIS A 82 4.17 -4.08 -8.03
C HIS A 82 4.28 -4.58 -9.48
N ARG A 83 5.44 -4.40 -10.11
CA ARG A 83 5.70 -4.86 -11.49
C ARG A 83 5.48 -6.37 -11.64
N ARG A 84 6.00 -7.17 -10.71
CA ARG A 84 5.79 -8.63 -10.69
C ARG A 84 4.32 -9.02 -10.53
N SER A 85 3.57 -8.28 -9.72
CA SER A 85 2.14 -8.55 -9.54
C SER A 85 1.30 -8.23 -10.79
N ARG A 86 1.76 -7.31 -11.64
CA ARG A 86 1.14 -6.96 -12.93
C ARG A 86 1.51 -7.92 -14.07
N SER A 87 2.65 -8.62 -13.97
CA SER A 87 3.14 -9.52 -15.04
C SER A 87 2.59 -10.94 -14.96
N VAL A 88 1.88 -11.31 -13.89
CA VAL A 88 1.21 -12.60 -13.79
C VAL A 88 -0.19 -12.45 -14.41
N PRO A 89 -0.47 -13.08 -15.57
CA PRO A 89 -1.82 -13.13 -16.09
C PRO A 89 -2.64 -14.02 -15.15
N VAL A 90 -3.71 -13.44 -14.61
CA VAL A 90 -4.82 -14.19 -13.99
C VAL A 90 -5.74 -14.74 -15.06
#